data_AF-A0A352WSP8-F1
#
_entry.id   AF-A0A352WSP8-F1
#
_cell.length_a   1.000
_cell.length_b   1.000
_cell.length_c   1.000
_cell.angle_alpha   90.00
_cell.angle_beta   90.00
_cell.angle_gamma   90.00
#
_symmetry.space_group_name_H-M   'P 1'
#
loop_
_entity.id
_entity.type
_entity.pdbx_description
1 polymer ?
#
loop_
_entity_poly.entity_id
_entity_poly.type
_entity_poly.pdbx_seq_one_letter_code
_entity_poly.pdbx_strand_id
1 'polypeptide(L)'
;ALLDIYCKEADFVFHLAGVNRPKDPSEFMAGNFGFTSVLLDTLKKHNNTCPVLLSSSIQAALGNPYGQSKKAGEDLLFSYAKETGANVFIYRFPNVFGKWCKPNYNSVVATFCYNIANNLPITVHDPHVVMNLVYIDDVVEELIRALSGQAHQIGDYCHVPTVHTIPLGQIADLIRSFQGCRENKRIPDMGNAFTKKLYATYLSYLPTDGFSYPLQSHEDHRGSFTEVFRTAERGQVSVNISKPHITKGNHWHHTKNEKFLVVSGQGVIRFRKPDDSTVFSWDVSGDMLEVVDIPVGYTHNIENIGDTDMVTLMWASECFDPAYPDTYFLEV
;
A
#
# COMPACT_ATOMS: atom_id res chain seq x y z
N ALA A 1 -40.26 -0.90 4.55
CA ALA A 1 -40.58 -1.24 3.16
C ALA A 1 -39.41 -1.96 2.48
N LEU A 2 -38.23 -1.32 2.34
CA LEU A 2 -37.09 -1.94 1.64
C LEU A 2 -36.55 -3.22 2.30
N LEU A 3 -36.36 -3.22 3.63
CA LEU A 3 -35.86 -4.41 4.35
C LEU A 3 -36.75 -5.65 4.13
N ASP A 4 -38.07 -5.46 4.14
CA ASP A 4 -39.04 -6.54 3.96
C ASP A 4 -38.93 -7.17 2.56
N ILE A 5 -38.78 -6.35 1.51
CA ILE A 5 -38.59 -6.80 0.13
C ILE A 5 -37.25 -7.54 -0.01
N TYR A 6 -36.16 -6.96 0.49
CA TYR A 6 -34.84 -7.57 0.35
C TYR A 6 -34.72 -8.87 1.15
N CYS A 7 -35.32 -8.98 2.34
CA CYS A 7 -35.33 -10.25 3.07
C CYS A 7 -36.16 -11.33 2.37
N LYS A 8 -37.12 -10.96 1.52
CA LYS A 8 -37.87 -11.92 0.71
C LYS A 8 -37.06 -12.45 -0.46
N GLU A 9 -36.20 -11.63 -1.05
CA GLU A 9 -35.52 -11.91 -2.33
C GLU A 9 -34.04 -12.26 -2.20
N ALA A 10 -33.38 -11.95 -1.08
CA ALA A 10 -31.94 -12.12 -0.94
C ALA A 10 -31.53 -13.60 -0.97
N ASP A 11 -30.46 -13.89 -1.72
CA ASP A 11 -29.81 -15.21 -1.74
C ASP A 11 -28.65 -15.31 -0.73
N PHE A 12 -28.18 -14.17 -0.21
CA PHE A 12 -27.13 -14.08 0.81
C PHE A 12 -27.20 -12.72 1.50
N VAL A 13 -26.95 -12.67 2.82
CA VAL A 13 -26.94 -11.42 3.58
C VAL A 13 -25.56 -11.16 4.20
N PHE A 14 -24.92 -10.06 3.80
CA PHE A 14 -23.77 -9.49 4.51
C PHE A 14 -24.25 -8.48 5.56
N HIS A 15 -24.40 -8.92 6.81
CA HIS A 15 -24.76 -8.05 7.92
C HIS A 15 -23.52 -7.38 8.51
N LEU A 16 -23.15 -6.26 7.88
CA LEU A 16 -22.01 -5.41 8.26
C LEU A 16 -22.41 -4.23 9.17
N ALA A 17 -23.70 -4.08 9.46
CA ALA A 17 -24.20 -2.96 10.24
C ALA A 17 -23.86 -3.14 11.73
N GLY A 18 -23.31 -2.08 12.34
CA GLY A 18 -23.05 -2.06 13.77
C GLY A 18 -22.69 -0.67 14.28
N VAL A 19 -23.21 -0.35 15.46
CA VAL A 19 -22.90 0.87 16.19
C VAL A 19 -21.52 0.73 16.83
N ASN A 20 -20.65 1.69 16.55
CA ASN A 20 -19.32 1.81 17.12
C ASN A 20 -19.23 3.10 17.96
N ARG A 21 -18.71 3.02 19.19
CA ARG A 21 -18.48 4.18 20.09
C ARG A 21 -19.70 5.14 20.23
N PRO A 22 -20.87 4.67 20.67
CA PRO A 22 -21.99 5.54 21.02
C PRO A 22 -21.65 6.39 22.25
N LYS A 23 -22.39 7.49 22.43
CA LYS A 23 -22.26 8.34 23.62
C LYS A 23 -22.82 7.65 24.86
N ASP A 24 -23.88 6.85 24.70
CA ASP A 24 -24.44 6.01 25.74
C ASP A 24 -24.14 4.52 25.44
N PRO A 25 -23.46 3.78 26.34
CA PRO A 25 -23.23 2.35 26.20
C PRO A 25 -24.50 1.51 25.98
N SER A 26 -25.68 1.96 26.43
CA SER A 26 -26.95 1.26 26.21
C SER A 26 -27.33 1.16 24.72
N GLU A 27 -26.87 2.12 23.90
CA GLU A 27 -27.09 2.15 22.45
C GLU A 27 -26.39 1.00 21.73
N PHE A 28 -25.36 0.38 22.31
CA PHE A 28 -24.74 -0.82 21.73
C PHE A 28 -25.74 -1.97 21.68
N MET A 29 -26.49 -2.20 22.75
CA MET A 29 -27.50 -3.26 22.79
C MET A 29 -28.67 -2.90 21.88
N ALA A 30 -29.24 -1.70 22.02
CA ALA A 30 -30.36 -1.28 21.18
C ALA A 30 -30.04 -1.31 19.67
N GLY A 31 -28.85 -0.84 19.28
CA GLY A 31 -28.44 -0.77 17.88
C GLY A 31 -28.04 -2.13 17.28
N ASN A 32 -27.09 -2.83 17.92
CA ASN A 32 -26.54 -4.06 17.34
C ASN A 32 -27.49 -5.25 17.52
N PHE A 33 -28.00 -5.46 18.73
CA PHE A 33 -28.90 -6.58 19.00
C PHE A 33 -30.28 -6.32 18.38
N GLY A 34 -30.80 -5.10 18.53
CA GLY A 34 -32.12 -4.73 18.01
C GLY A 34 -32.23 -4.91 16.50
N PHE A 35 -31.32 -4.33 15.72
CA PHE A 35 -31.39 -4.46 14.26
C PHE A 35 -31.12 -5.89 13.78
N THR A 36 -30.20 -6.62 14.43
CA THR A 36 -29.96 -8.04 14.11
C THR A 36 -31.23 -8.86 14.32
N SER A 37 -31.96 -8.65 15.43
CA SER A 37 -33.22 -9.34 15.69
C SER A 37 -34.26 -9.04 14.60
N VAL A 38 -34.43 -7.76 14.25
CA VAL A 38 -35.37 -7.32 13.20
C VAL A 38 -35.04 -7.96 11.85
N LEU A 39 -33.76 -8.02 11.47
CA LEU A 39 -33.31 -8.66 10.24
C LEU A 39 -33.69 -10.16 10.22
N LEU A 40 -33.31 -10.90 11.26
CA LEU A 40 -33.55 -12.35 11.33
C LEU A 40 -35.05 -12.68 11.39
N ASP A 41 -35.83 -11.92 12.17
CA ASP A 41 -37.28 -12.10 12.25
C ASP A 41 -37.97 -11.80 10.91
N THR A 42 -37.45 -10.82 10.14
CA THR A 42 -37.97 -10.51 8.82
C THR A 42 -37.62 -11.59 7.79
N LEU A 43 -36.42 -12.19 7.85
CA LEU A 43 -36.08 -13.37 7.05
C LEU A 43 -37.00 -14.55 7.39
N LYS A 44 -37.23 -14.83 8.69
CA LYS A 44 -38.16 -15.87 9.15
C LYS A 44 -39.57 -15.65 8.63
N LYS A 45 -40.07 -14.41 8.70
CA LYS A 45 -41.41 -14.03 8.19
C LYS A 45 -41.61 -14.42 6.72
N HIS A 46 -40.56 -14.32 5.89
CA HIS A 46 -40.61 -14.68 4.47
C HIS A 46 -40.20 -16.12 4.19
N ASN A 47 -39.91 -16.92 5.22
CA ASN A 47 -39.33 -18.26 5.10
C ASN A 47 -38.05 -18.28 4.26
N ASN A 48 -37.29 -17.18 4.26
CA ASN A 48 -36.02 -17.11 3.56
C ASN A 48 -34.90 -17.56 4.50
N THR A 49 -34.24 -18.66 4.13
CA THR A 49 -33.13 -19.27 4.87
C THR A 49 -31.78 -19.03 4.19
N CYS A 50 -31.69 -17.97 3.38
CA CYS A 50 -30.44 -17.55 2.75
C CYS A 50 -29.32 -17.43 3.79
N PRO A 51 -28.07 -17.73 3.43
CA PRO A 51 -26.99 -17.64 4.39
C PRO A 51 -26.78 -16.21 4.90
N VAL A 52 -26.49 -16.08 6.20
CA VAL A 52 -26.29 -14.79 6.87
C VAL A 52 -24.90 -14.71 7.44
N LEU A 53 -24.15 -13.69 7.02
CA LEU A 53 -22.84 -13.37 7.55
C LEU A 53 -22.91 -12.20 8.52
N LEU A 54 -22.34 -12.35 9.72
CA LEU A 54 -22.25 -11.29 10.72
C LEU A 54 -20.80 -10.81 10.88
N SER A 55 -20.61 -9.49 10.75
CA SER A 55 -19.37 -8.82 11.19
C SER A 55 -19.38 -8.57 12.70
N SER A 56 -18.91 -9.57 13.44
CA SER A 56 -18.61 -9.46 14.87
C SER A 56 -17.20 -8.86 15.07
N SER A 57 -16.68 -8.93 16.29
CA SER A 57 -15.36 -8.42 16.65
C SER A 57 -14.65 -9.36 17.61
N ILE A 58 -13.31 -9.36 17.60
CA ILE A 58 -12.52 -10.02 18.65
C ILE A 58 -12.91 -9.57 20.07
N GLN A 59 -13.47 -8.36 20.19
CA GLN A 59 -14.00 -7.84 21.45
C GLN A 59 -15.16 -8.67 22.00
N ALA A 60 -15.87 -9.46 21.18
CA ALA A 60 -16.95 -10.35 21.62
C ALA A 60 -16.47 -11.46 22.58
N ALA A 61 -15.18 -11.77 22.57
CA ALA A 61 -14.58 -12.67 23.55
C ALA A 61 -14.27 -11.98 24.89
N LEU A 62 -14.44 -10.66 24.98
CA LEU A 62 -14.14 -9.84 26.15
C LEU A 62 -15.42 -9.43 26.88
N GLY A 63 -15.34 -9.30 28.20
CA GLY A 63 -16.48 -8.96 29.07
C GLY A 63 -16.89 -7.48 29.08
N ASN A 64 -16.43 -6.65 28.14
CA ASN A 64 -16.78 -5.22 28.10
C ASN A 64 -18.14 -4.99 27.38
N PRO A 65 -18.81 -3.84 27.57
CA PRO A 65 -20.16 -3.61 27.03
C PRO A 65 -20.27 -3.79 25.50
N TYR A 66 -19.26 -3.36 24.75
CA TYR A 66 -19.22 -3.55 23.29
C TYR A 66 -19.07 -5.03 22.92
N GLY A 67 -18.19 -5.75 23.63
CA GLY A 67 -18.01 -7.19 23.49
C GLY A 67 -19.29 -7.98 23.77
N GLN A 68 -19.97 -7.67 24.88
CA GLN A 68 -21.25 -8.29 25.25
C GLN A 68 -22.32 -8.06 24.17
N SER A 69 -22.41 -6.85 23.62
CA SER A 69 -23.33 -6.52 22.52
C SER A 69 -23.04 -7.33 21.25
N LYS A 70 -21.78 -7.47 20.87
CA LYS A 70 -21.39 -8.30 19.73
C LYS A 70 -21.67 -9.78 19.99
N LYS A 71 -21.34 -10.29 21.18
CA LYS A 71 -21.60 -11.67 21.56
C LYS A 71 -23.09 -12.02 21.55
N ALA A 72 -23.95 -11.13 22.04
CA ALA A 72 -25.39 -11.31 21.97
C ALA A 72 -25.90 -11.42 20.52
N GLY A 73 -25.32 -10.67 19.59
CA GLY A 73 -25.60 -10.80 18.16
C GLY A 73 -25.16 -12.14 17.56
N GLU A 74 -24.02 -12.68 18.00
CA GLU A 74 -23.58 -14.03 17.61
C GLU A 74 -24.56 -15.10 18.11
N ASP A 75 -24.99 -15.00 19.37
CA ASP A 75 -25.91 -15.96 19.99
C ASP A 75 -27.30 -15.95 19.34
N LEU A 76 -27.76 -14.78 18.87
CA LEU A 76 -28.95 -14.66 18.02
C LEU A 76 -28.81 -15.43 16.71
N LEU A 77 -27.67 -15.27 16.01
CA LEU A 77 -27.44 -15.97 14.74
C LEU A 77 -27.37 -17.47 14.94
N PHE A 78 -26.69 -17.95 15.99
CA PHE A 78 -26.65 -19.38 16.32
C PHE A 78 -28.04 -19.94 16.63
N SER A 79 -28.87 -19.17 17.32
CA SER A 79 -30.25 -19.58 17.62
C SER A 79 -31.11 -19.62 16.35
N TYR A 80 -30.98 -18.61 15.48
CA TYR A 80 -31.65 -18.56 14.18
C TYR A 80 -31.24 -19.73 13.26
N ALA A 81 -29.95 -20.07 13.22
CA ALA A 81 -29.45 -21.22 12.45
C ALA A 81 -30.06 -22.54 12.94
N LYS A 82 -30.17 -22.73 14.26
CA LYS A 82 -30.82 -23.91 14.86
C LYS A 82 -32.32 -23.96 14.58
N GLU A 83 -33.00 -22.81 14.59
CA GLU A 83 -34.44 -22.70 14.37
C GLU A 83 -34.83 -22.93 12.90
N THR A 84 -34.02 -22.42 11.96
CA THR A 84 -34.40 -22.35 10.53
C THR A 84 -33.61 -23.29 9.62
N GLY A 85 -32.47 -23.80 10.08
CA GLY A 85 -31.51 -24.53 9.24
C GLY A 85 -30.69 -23.65 8.31
N ALA A 86 -30.78 -22.32 8.42
CA ALA A 86 -29.98 -21.40 7.62
C ALA A 86 -28.48 -21.51 7.96
N ASN A 87 -27.63 -21.39 6.93
CA ASN A 87 -26.19 -21.30 7.13
C ASN A 87 -25.82 -19.93 7.70
N VAL A 88 -24.97 -19.90 8.73
CA VAL A 88 -24.49 -18.65 9.33
C VAL A 88 -22.98 -18.59 9.32
N PHE A 89 -22.45 -17.41 9.02
CA PHE A 89 -21.01 -17.13 9.00
C PHE A 89 -20.70 -16.02 9.99
N ILE A 90 -19.96 -16.33 11.05
CA ILE A 90 -19.66 -15.35 12.10
C ILE A 90 -18.18 -15.05 12.10
N TYR A 91 -17.82 -13.81 11.75
CA TYR A 91 -16.45 -13.33 11.75
C TYR A 91 -16.20 -12.43 12.95
N ARG A 92 -15.27 -12.82 13.82
CA ARG A 92 -14.76 -11.94 14.89
C ARG A 92 -13.57 -11.14 14.38
N PHE A 93 -13.83 -10.06 13.65
CA PHE A 93 -12.76 -9.27 13.05
C PHE A 93 -11.87 -8.59 14.12
N PRO A 94 -10.54 -8.58 13.91
CA PRO A 94 -9.65 -7.68 14.64
C PRO A 94 -9.85 -6.24 14.13
N ASN A 95 -8.94 -5.32 14.46
CA ASN A 95 -9.05 -3.96 13.93
C ASN A 95 -8.86 -3.98 12.40
N VAL A 96 -9.80 -3.41 11.65
CA VAL A 96 -9.72 -3.34 10.19
C VAL A 96 -9.04 -2.03 9.78
N PHE A 97 -8.12 -2.08 8.82
CA PHE A 97 -7.51 -0.88 8.24
C PHE A 97 -7.53 -0.91 6.70
N GLY A 98 -7.54 0.28 6.10
CA GLY A 98 -7.58 0.42 4.65
C GLY A 98 -8.11 1.78 4.21
N LYS A 99 -8.23 1.93 2.89
CA LYS A 99 -8.88 3.07 2.24
C LYS A 99 -10.33 3.25 2.72
N TRP A 100 -10.80 4.50 2.70
CA TRP A 100 -12.18 4.90 3.00
C TRP A 100 -12.65 4.71 4.45
N CYS A 101 -11.77 4.29 5.35
CA CYS A 101 -12.08 4.28 6.78
C CYS A 101 -12.19 5.72 7.30
N LYS A 102 -13.18 6.01 8.15
CA LYS A 102 -13.41 7.36 8.63
C LYS A 102 -12.33 7.76 9.66
N PRO A 103 -11.52 8.82 9.41
CA PRO A 103 -10.55 9.31 10.38
C PRO A 103 -11.26 9.99 11.56
N ASN A 104 -10.58 10.12 12.70
CA ASN A 104 -11.09 10.79 13.91
C ASN A 104 -12.42 10.21 14.44
N TYR A 105 -12.62 8.89 14.26
CA TYR A 105 -13.83 8.20 14.74
C TYR A 105 -13.50 6.96 15.59
N ASN A 106 -13.20 5.82 14.96
CA ASN A 106 -12.95 4.55 15.65
C ASN A 106 -11.69 3.81 15.19
N SER A 107 -10.99 4.28 14.16
CA SER A 107 -9.76 3.68 13.64
C SER A 107 -8.55 4.57 13.90
N VAL A 108 -7.58 4.03 14.64
CA VAL A 108 -6.31 4.72 14.91
C VAL A 108 -5.46 4.85 13.65
N VAL A 109 -5.45 3.83 12.79
CA VAL A 109 -4.70 3.85 11.52
C VAL A 109 -5.25 4.92 10.58
N ALA A 110 -6.58 4.98 10.40
CA ALA A 110 -7.20 6.01 9.56
C ALA A 110 -6.89 7.43 10.09
N THR A 111 -6.97 7.60 11.42
CA THR A 111 -6.66 8.88 12.08
C THR A 111 -5.20 9.27 11.88
N PHE A 112 -4.25 8.35 12.05
CA PHE A 112 -2.84 8.64 11.86
C PHE A 112 -2.51 8.95 10.40
N CYS A 113 -3.01 8.16 9.45
CA CYS A 113 -2.82 8.42 8.03
C CYS A 113 -3.37 9.80 7.63
N TYR A 114 -4.61 10.11 8.01
CA TYR A 114 -5.22 11.41 7.73
C TYR A 114 -4.46 12.56 8.37
N ASN A 115 -4.17 12.48 9.66
CA ASN A 115 -3.51 13.57 10.36
C ASN A 115 -2.11 13.83 9.78
N ILE A 116 -1.29 12.79 9.61
CA ILE A 116 0.07 12.94 9.06
C ILE A 116 0.03 13.46 7.62
N ALA A 117 -0.87 12.94 6.77
CA ALA A 117 -1.01 13.42 5.39
C ALA A 117 -1.45 14.90 5.29
N ASN A 118 -2.12 15.41 6.32
CA ASN A 118 -2.62 16.79 6.40
C ASN A 118 -1.80 17.68 7.35
N ASN A 119 -0.58 17.26 7.72
CA ASN A 119 0.30 17.99 8.65
C ASN A 119 -0.33 18.29 10.03
N LEU A 120 -1.24 17.44 10.48
CA LEU A 120 -1.86 17.50 11.80
C LEU A 120 -1.11 16.58 12.78
N PRO A 121 -1.03 16.96 14.07
CA PRO A 121 -0.37 16.14 15.07
C PRO A 121 -1.12 14.82 15.29
N ILE A 122 -0.38 13.81 15.73
CA ILE A 122 -0.93 12.55 16.25
C ILE A 122 -0.51 12.38 17.72
N THR A 123 -1.35 11.72 18.50
CA THR A 123 -1.08 11.38 19.89
C THR A 123 -0.92 9.87 20.02
N VAL A 124 0.22 9.43 20.57
CA VAL A 124 0.47 8.03 20.93
C VAL A 124 0.62 7.98 22.45
N HIS A 125 -0.40 7.46 23.15
CA HIS A 125 -0.37 7.39 24.62
C HIS A 125 0.56 6.28 25.12
N ASP A 126 0.48 5.10 24.51
CA ASP A 126 1.36 3.97 24.81
C ASP A 126 1.82 3.33 23.49
N PRO A 127 3.09 3.50 23.10
CA PRO A 127 3.64 2.96 21.86
C PRO A 127 3.79 1.43 21.88
N HIS A 128 3.76 0.79 23.06
CA HIS A 128 3.97 -0.65 23.21
C HIS A 128 2.68 -1.47 23.06
N VAL A 129 1.51 -0.82 22.99
CA VAL A 129 0.24 -1.51 22.74
C VAL A 129 0.32 -2.29 21.43
N VAL A 130 0.18 -3.61 21.53
CA VAL A 130 0.19 -4.52 20.37
C VAL A 130 -1.19 -4.51 19.70
N MET A 131 -1.20 -4.21 18.41
CA MET A 131 -2.39 -4.17 17.58
C MET A 131 -2.46 -5.42 16.71
N ASN A 132 -3.61 -6.08 16.68
CA ASN A 132 -3.95 -7.07 15.66
C ASN A 132 -4.80 -6.38 14.59
N LEU A 133 -4.34 -6.43 13.35
CA LEU A 133 -4.90 -5.70 12.22
C LEU A 133 -5.18 -6.63 11.05
N VAL A 134 -6.32 -6.43 10.39
CA VAL A 134 -6.63 -7.05 9.10
C VAL A 134 -6.81 -5.98 8.05
N TYR A 135 -6.25 -6.19 6.86
CA TYR A 135 -6.37 -5.24 5.77
C TYR A 135 -7.70 -5.43 5.04
N ILE A 136 -8.32 -4.32 4.62
CA ILE A 136 -9.67 -4.33 4.04
C ILE A 136 -9.80 -5.27 2.83
N ASP A 137 -8.77 -5.36 1.98
CA ASP A 137 -8.86 -6.23 0.80
C ASP A 137 -8.81 -7.73 1.19
N ASP A 138 -8.11 -8.09 2.28
CA ASP A 138 -8.13 -9.48 2.80
C ASP A 138 -9.52 -9.80 3.40
N VAL A 139 -10.17 -8.81 4.03
CA VAL A 139 -11.55 -8.97 4.51
C VAL A 139 -12.50 -9.18 3.34
N VAL A 140 -12.43 -8.34 2.31
CA VAL A 140 -13.31 -8.43 1.14
C VAL A 140 -13.13 -9.77 0.42
N GLU A 141 -11.89 -10.23 0.22
CA GLU A 141 -11.62 -11.54 -0.37
C GLU A 141 -12.28 -12.67 0.44
N GLU A 142 -12.13 -12.64 1.76
CA GLU A 142 -12.72 -13.65 2.63
C GLU A 142 -14.27 -13.62 2.62
N LEU A 143 -14.86 -12.43 2.57
CA LEU A 143 -16.31 -12.27 2.44
C LEU A 143 -16.83 -12.86 1.11
N ILE A 144 -16.08 -12.68 0.01
CA ILE A 144 -16.40 -13.29 -1.30
C ILE A 144 -16.24 -14.81 -1.26
N ARG A 145 -15.25 -15.33 -0.54
CA ARG A 145 -15.09 -16.78 -0.30
C ARG A 145 -16.29 -17.35 0.45
N ALA A 146 -16.77 -16.64 1.48
CA ALA A 146 -17.97 -17.06 2.21
C ALA A 146 -19.21 -17.14 1.31
N LEU A 147 -19.41 -16.12 0.46
CA LEU A 147 -20.47 -16.14 -0.56
C LEU A 147 -20.36 -17.34 -1.51
N SER A 148 -19.14 -17.77 -1.81
CA SER A 148 -18.85 -18.89 -2.71
C SER A 148 -18.81 -20.25 -2.01
N GLY A 149 -19.17 -20.33 -0.72
CA GLY A 149 -19.13 -21.58 0.06
C GLY A 149 -17.73 -22.06 0.44
N GLN A 150 -16.74 -21.17 0.41
CA GLN A 150 -15.31 -21.45 0.64
C GLN A 150 -14.73 -20.66 1.83
N ALA A 151 -15.56 -20.24 2.77
CA ALA A 151 -15.13 -19.52 3.98
C ALA A 151 -14.08 -20.32 4.76
N HIS A 152 -13.09 -19.63 5.32
CA HIS A 152 -12.15 -20.25 6.25
C HIS A 152 -12.77 -20.34 7.64
N GLN A 153 -12.92 -21.56 8.17
CA GLN A 153 -13.63 -21.83 9.42
C GLN A 153 -12.75 -22.57 10.44
N ILE A 154 -12.90 -22.21 11.71
CA ILE A 154 -12.34 -22.90 12.87
C ILE A 154 -13.45 -23.05 13.91
N GLY A 155 -13.95 -24.27 14.09
CA GLY A 155 -15.14 -24.53 14.90
C GLY A 155 -16.34 -23.76 14.37
N ASP A 156 -17.04 -23.04 15.25
CA ASP A 156 -18.25 -22.28 14.90
C ASP A 156 -17.98 -20.90 14.28
N TYR A 157 -16.72 -20.51 14.11
CA TYR A 157 -16.34 -19.16 13.67
C TYR A 157 -15.57 -19.18 12.36
N CYS A 158 -15.82 -18.16 11.54
CA CYS A 158 -15.03 -17.88 10.35
C CYS A 158 -13.89 -16.89 10.68
N HIS A 159 -12.81 -16.93 9.91
CA HIS A 159 -11.67 -16.04 10.12
C HIS A 159 -11.04 -15.59 8.80
N VAL A 160 -10.37 -14.44 8.85
CA VAL A 160 -9.49 -14.01 7.75
C VAL A 160 -8.10 -14.59 8.02
N PRO A 161 -7.50 -15.35 7.08
CA PRO A 161 -6.22 -16.03 7.34
C PRO A 161 -5.05 -15.09 7.63
N THR A 162 -5.06 -13.89 7.07
CA THR A 162 -3.96 -12.93 7.21
C THR A 162 -4.29 -11.89 8.29
N VAL A 163 -3.52 -11.90 9.37
CA VAL A 163 -3.57 -10.89 10.44
C VAL A 163 -2.16 -10.35 10.68
N HIS A 164 -2.05 -9.04 10.80
CA HIS A 164 -0.80 -8.32 11.08
C HIS A 164 -0.75 -7.94 12.55
N THR A 165 0.26 -8.41 13.27
CA THR A 165 0.48 -8.09 14.69
C THR A 165 1.65 -7.13 14.81
N ILE A 166 1.40 -5.90 15.26
CA ILE A 166 2.40 -4.83 15.28
C ILE A 166 2.16 -3.84 16.45
N PRO A 167 3.20 -3.34 17.13
CA PRO A 167 3.05 -2.29 18.15
C PRO A 167 2.55 -0.97 17.55
N LEU A 168 1.74 -0.23 18.31
CA LEU A 168 1.17 1.06 17.89
C LEU A 168 2.25 2.09 17.54
N GLY A 169 3.36 2.10 18.28
CA GLY A 169 4.51 2.97 17.99
C GLY A 169 5.10 2.73 16.61
N GLN A 170 5.27 1.46 16.22
CA GLN A 170 5.81 1.11 14.90
C GLN A 170 4.86 1.52 13.76
N ILE A 171 3.54 1.43 13.97
CA ILE A 171 2.56 1.94 13.00
C ILE A 171 2.75 3.46 12.82
N ALA A 172 2.85 4.20 13.92
CA ALA A 172 3.03 5.65 13.88
C ALA A 172 4.33 6.03 13.16
N ASP A 173 5.43 5.33 13.44
CA ASP A 173 6.73 5.59 12.82
C ASP A 173 6.73 5.26 11.32
N LEU A 174 6.08 4.17 10.91
CA LEU A 174 5.90 3.85 9.49
C LEU A 174 5.12 4.95 8.76
N ILE A 175 3.97 5.38 9.29
CA ILE A 175 3.16 6.42 8.64
C ILE A 175 3.93 7.75 8.55
N ARG A 176 4.67 8.13 9.60
CA ARG A 176 5.56 9.30 9.57
C ARG A 176 6.63 9.17 8.48
N SER A 177 7.22 7.98 8.35
CA SER A 177 8.24 7.74 7.33
C SER A 177 7.71 7.93 5.90
N PHE A 178 6.44 7.63 5.65
CA PHE A 178 5.82 7.78 4.32
C PHE A 178 5.67 9.24 3.88
N GLN A 179 5.51 10.16 4.82
CA GLN A 179 5.54 11.59 4.50
C GLN A 179 6.93 11.99 3.98
N GLY A 180 7.99 11.55 4.67
CA GLY A 180 9.38 11.81 4.28
C GLY A 180 9.78 11.16 2.95
N CYS A 181 9.14 10.06 2.53
CA CYS A 181 9.40 9.39 1.25
C CYS A 181 9.29 10.33 0.04
N ARG A 182 8.44 11.35 0.10
CA ARG A 182 8.24 12.32 -0.98
C ARG A 182 9.39 13.32 -1.09
N GLU A 183 10.01 13.64 0.04
CA GLU A 183 11.13 14.60 0.12
C GLU A 183 12.46 13.90 -0.20
N ASN A 184 12.69 12.74 0.40
CA ASN A 184 13.94 11.98 0.24
C ASN A 184 13.90 10.97 -0.91
N LYS A 185 12.78 10.89 -1.64
CA LYS A 185 12.55 10.01 -2.80
C LYS A 185 12.64 8.51 -2.47
N ARG A 186 12.64 8.12 -1.19
CA ARG A 186 12.76 6.71 -0.79
C ARG A 186 11.44 5.99 -0.99
N ILE A 187 11.50 4.82 -1.61
CA ILE A 187 10.37 3.89 -1.62
C ILE A 187 10.37 3.12 -0.29
N PRO A 188 9.23 3.01 0.42
CA PRO A 188 9.12 2.13 1.59
C PRO A 188 9.45 0.67 1.25
N ASP A 189 9.69 -0.17 2.25
CA ASP A 189 9.90 -1.60 2.03
C ASP A 189 8.63 -2.28 1.48
N MET A 190 8.58 -2.44 0.16
CA MET A 190 7.49 -3.09 -0.56
C MET A 190 7.52 -4.62 -0.45
N GLY A 191 8.61 -5.20 0.05
CA GLY A 191 8.72 -6.63 0.37
C GLY A 191 7.95 -6.99 1.64
N ASN A 192 7.82 -6.05 2.59
CA ASN A 192 7.01 -6.24 3.78
C ASN A 192 5.51 -6.04 3.48
N ALA A 193 4.71 -7.10 3.68
CA ALA A 193 3.29 -7.11 3.38
C ALA A 193 2.48 -6.04 4.15
N PHE A 194 2.80 -5.81 5.43
CA PHE A 194 2.13 -4.80 6.23
C PHE A 194 2.50 -3.39 5.76
N THR A 195 3.78 -3.09 5.59
CA THR A 195 4.27 -1.79 5.09
C THR A 195 3.65 -1.45 3.75
N LYS A 196 3.60 -2.39 2.79
CA LYS A 196 2.97 -2.21 1.49
C LYS A 196 1.48 -1.83 1.61
N LYS A 197 0.71 -2.56 2.42
CA LYS A 197 -0.72 -2.31 2.65
C LYS A 197 -0.96 -0.99 3.39
N LEU A 198 -0.10 -0.66 4.36
CA LEU A 198 -0.18 0.59 5.12
C LEU A 198 0.19 1.79 4.26
N TYR A 199 1.17 1.68 3.37
CA TYR A 199 1.53 2.74 2.42
C TYR A 199 0.38 3.03 1.45
N ALA A 200 -0.23 2.00 0.86
CA ALA A 200 -1.42 2.17 0.02
C ALA A 200 -2.58 2.82 0.80
N THR A 201 -2.76 2.43 2.06
CA THR A 201 -3.74 3.06 2.96
C THR A 201 -3.42 4.54 3.18
N TYR A 202 -2.18 4.89 3.50
CA TYR A 202 -1.74 6.28 3.70
C TYR A 202 -2.00 7.14 2.47
N LEU A 203 -1.65 6.67 1.26
CA LEU A 203 -1.88 7.39 0.01
C LEU A 203 -3.35 7.75 -0.20
N SER A 204 -4.29 6.93 0.28
CA SER A 204 -5.73 7.20 0.17
C SER A 204 -6.24 8.38 1.02
N TYR A 205 -5.42 8.89 1.95
CA TYR A 205 -5.73 10.05 2.80
C TYR A 205 -4.97 11.32 2.42
N LEU A 206 -4.18 11.28 1.34
CA LEU A 206 -3.55 12.48 0.82
C LEU A 206 -4.62 13.51 0.42
N PRO A 207 -4.40 14.80 0.70
CA PRO A 207 -5.27 15.83 0.19
C PRO A 207 -5.22 15.85 -1.35
N THR A 208 -6.32 16.20 -2.00
CA THR A 208 -6.47 16.07 -3.46
C THR A 208 -5.53 16.95 -4.28
N ASP A 209 -5.06 18.06 -3.69
CA ASP A 209 -4.01 18.92 -4.23
C ASP A 209 -2.59 18.42 -3.92
N GLY A 210 -2.46 17.38 -3.09
CA GLY A 210 -1.21 16.72 -2.69
C GLY A 210 -0.88 15.44 -3.45
N PHE A 211 -1.51 15.15 -4.59
CA PHE A 211 -1.22 13.92 -5.35
C PHE A 211 0.12 13.98 -6.09
N SER A 212 0.56 15.17 -6.51
CA SER A 212 1.87 15.39 -7.12
C SER A 212 2.86 16.03 -6.15
N TYR A 213 4.14 15.85 -6.41
CA TYR A 213 5.24 16.61 -5.81
C TYR A 213 6.32 16.84 -6.86
N PRO A 214 6.97 18.03 -6.89
CA PRO A 214 8.02 18.31 -7.85
C PRO A 214 9.30 17.53 -7.51
N LEU A 215 10.06 17.16 -8.52
CA LEU A 215 11.40 16.60 -8.36
C LEU A 215 12.44 17.72 -8.51
N GLN A 216 13.52 17.63 -7.74
CA GLN A 216 14.67 18.51 -7.90
C GLN A 216 15.46 18.10 -9.15
N SER A 217 15.41 18.96 -10.18
CA SER A 217 16.18 18.86 -11.42
C SER A 217 17.49 19.64 -11.28
N HIS A 218 18.63 19.02 -11.58
CA HIS A 218 19.92 19.69 -11.65
C HIS A 218 20.20 20.06 -13.12
N GLU A 219 20.07 21.35 -13.44
CA GLU A 219 20.11 21.85 -14.82
C GLU A 219 21.38 22.64 -15.10
N ASP A 220 21.93 22.45 -16.30
CA ASP A 220 22.99 23.27 -16.86
C ASP A 220 22.84 23.38 -18.40
N HIS A 221 23.81 24.00 -19.08
CA HIS A 221 23.79 24.17 -20.54
C HIS A 221 23.75 22.84 -21.33
N ARG A 222 24.07 21.71 -20.70
CA ARG A 222 24.10 20.37 -21.29
C ARG A 222 22.76 19.65 -21.19
N GLY A 223 21.82 20.17 -20.39
CA GLY A 223 20.50 19.58 -20.15
C GLY A 223 20.21 19.45 -18.65
N SER A 224 19.67 18.32 -18.21
CA SER A 224 19.31 18.11 -16.80
C SER A 224 19.57 16.70 -16.29
N PHE A 225 19.65 16.56 -14.97
CA PHE A 225 19.67 15.29 -14.25
C PHE A 225 18.71 15.36 -13.06
N THR A 226 17.78 14.41 -12.98
CA THR A 226 16.69 14.42 -12.00
C THR A 226 16.53 13.03 -11.40
N GLU A 227 16.76 12.89 -10.10
CA GLU A 227 16.49 11.62 -9.41
C GLU A 227 14.99 11.44 -9.22
N VAL A 228 14.47 10.25 -9.50
CA VAL A 228 13.05 9.91 -9.41
C VAL A 228 12.76 9.21 -8.10
N PHE A 229 13.45 8.11 -7.83
CA PHE A 229 13.28 7.35 -6.59
C PHE A 229 14.55 6.60 -6.19
N ARG A 230 14.65 6.33 -4.90
CA ARG A 230 15.73 5.63 -4.23
C ARG A 230 15.17 4.43 -3.47
N THR A 231 15.91 3.33 -3.48
CA THR A 231 15.62 2.16 -2.65
C THR A 231 16.86 1.79 -1.86
N ALA A 232 16.68 1.18 -0.68
CA ALA A 232 17.83 0.78 0.14
C ALA A 232 18.60 -0.39 -0.47
N GLU A 233 17.92 -1.30 -1.16
CA GLU A 233 18.49 -2.59 -1.60
C GLU A 233 18.53 -2.78 -3.13
N ARG A 234 17.80 -1.97 -3.88
CA ARG A 234 17.58 -2.14 -5.33
C ARG A 234 18.06 -0.93 -6.13
N GLY A 235 18.96 -0.14 -5.56
CA GLY A 235 19.55 1.01 -6.21
C GLY A 235 18.62 2.23 -6.32
N GLN A 236 18.97 3.12 -7.22
CA GLN A 236 18.25 4.37 -7.50
C GLN A 236 17.93 4.51 -8.99
N VAL A 237 16.85 5.22 -9.31
CA VAL A 237 16.47 5.56 -10.68
C VAL A 237 16.43 7.06 -10.87
N SER A 238 17.03 7.52 -11.96
CA SER A 238 17.10 8.91 -12.38
C SER A 238 16.74 9.07 -13.85
N VAL A 239 16.38 10.29 -14.23
CA VAL A 239 16.19 10.72 -15.61
C VAL A 239 17.30 11.70 -15.95
N ASN A 240 18.08 11.37 -16.99
CA ASN A 240 19.03 12.28 -17.61
C ASN A 240 18.43 12.82 -18.91
N ILE A 241 18.48 14.13 -19.09
CA ILE A 241 18.12 14.81 -20.33
C ILE A 241 19.38 15.47 -20.89
N SER A 242 19.76 15.14 -22.12
CA SER A 242 20.91 15.71 -22.81
C SER A 242 20.45 16.54 -24.01
N LYS A 243 20.91 17.79 -24.12
CA LYS A 243 20.69 18.62 -25.32
C LYS A 243 21.34 17.99 -26.56
N PRO A 244 20.96 18.41 -27.78
CA PRO A 244 21.62 17.95 -29.02
C PRO A 244 23.15 18.06 -28.95
N HIS A 245 23.85 17.02 -29.41
CA HIS A 245 25.32 16.95 -29.49
C HIS A 245 26.06 17.08 -28.14
N ILE A 246 25.37 16.80 -27.04
CA ILE A 246 25.98 16.77 -25.71
C ILE A 246 26.46 15.38 -25.36
N THR A 247 27.70 15.31 -24.87
CA THR A 247 28.27 14.15 -24.19
C THR A 247 28.26 14.33 -22.68
N LYS A 248 27.79 13.31 -21.95
CA LYS A 248 27.87 13.20 -20.48
C LYS A 248 28.54 11.87 -20.10
N GLY A 249 29.15 11.80 -18.92
CA GLY A 249 29.90 10.62 -18.48
C GLY A 249 31.40 10.93 -18.41
N ASN A 250 32.21 10.18 -19.17
CA ASN A 250 33.67 10.19 -19.13
C ASN A 250 34.19 9.87 -17.72
N HIS A 251 33.69 8.79 -17.14
CA HIS A 251 34.13 8.29 -15.86
C HIS A 251 33.91 6.77 -15.76
N TRP A 252 34.51 6.17 -14.73
CA TRP A 252 34.36 4.76 -14.40
C TRP A 252 34.17 4.56 -12.90
N HIS A 253 33.82 3.33 -12.52
CA HIS A 253 33.50 2.92 -11.15
C HIS A 253 34.22 1.62 -10.76
N HIS A 254 34.55 1.44 -9.48
CA HIS A 254 35.05 0.16 -8.98
C HIS A 254 33.93 -0.88 -8.79
N THR A 255 32.80 -0.46 -8.21
CA THR A 255 31.70 -1.37 -7.80
C THR A 255 30.35 -0.88 -8.31
N LYS A 256 30.14 0.43 -8.35
CA LYS A 256 28.91 1.02 -8.91
C LYS A 256 28.73 0.60 -10.36
N ASN A 257 27.55 0.12 -10.67
CA ASN A 257 27.16 -0.23 -12.03
C ASN A 257 25.78 0.34 -12.31
N GLU A 258 25.50 0.51 -13.59
CA GLU A 258 24.29 1.19 -14.04
C GLU A 258 23.63 0.44 -15.19
N LYS A 259 22.38 0.78 -15.45
CA LYS A 259 21.60 0.34 -16.61
C LYS A 259 21.02 1.57 -17.27
N PHE A 260 21.41 1.83 -18.50
CA PHE A 260 20.90 2.95 -19.28
C PHE A 260 19.82 2.46 -20.25
N LEU A 261 18.72 3.20 -20.33
CA LEU A 261 17.63 2.97 -21.26
C LEU A 261 17.25 4.32 -21.89
N VAL A 262 17.55 4.49 -23.17
CA VAL A 262 17.08 5.66 -23.93
C VAL A 262 15.61 5.45 -24.28
N VAL A 263 14.76 6.40 -23.87
CA VAL A 263 13.30 6.33 -24.08
C VAL A 263 12.79 7.39 -25.04
N SER A 264 13.62 8.36 -25.40
CA SER A 264 13.34 9.41 -26.40
C SER A 264 14.65 9.98 -26.94
N GLY A 265 14.66 10.33 -28.22
CA GLY A 265 15.87 10.76 -28.93
C GLY A 265 16.77 9.59 -29.34
N GLN A 266 17.97 9.91 -29.81
CA GLN A 266 18.96 8.95 -30.28
C GLN A 266 20.36 9.35 -29.81
N GLY A 267 21.19 8.35 -29.53
CA GLY A 267 22.51 8.55 -28.97
C GLY A 267 23.42 7.37 -29.18
N VAL A 268 24.61 7.50 -28.64
CA VAL A 268 25.60 6.43 -28.60
C VAL A 268 26.19 6.35 -27.21
N ILE A 269 26.28 5.13 -26.68
CA ILE A 269 26.96 4.84 -25.42
C ILE A 269 28.31 4.20 -25.77
N ARG A 270 29.39 4.74 -25.22
CA ARG A 270 30.76 4.26 -25.50
C ARG A 270 31.44 3.76 -24.24
N PHE A 271 32.32 2.78 -24.42
CA PHE A 271 33.08 2.14 -23.35
C PHE A 271 34.55 1.96 -23.73
N ARG A 272 35.44 2.14 -22.77
CA ARG A 272 36.87 1.83 -22.88
C ARG A 272 37.41 1.36 -21.53
N LYS A 273 38.30 0.36 -21.49
CA LYS A 273 39.02 0.02 -20.25
C LYS A 273 40.08 1.08 -19.95
N PRO A 274 40.38 1.40 -18.69
CA PRO A 274 41.33 2.46 -18.35
C PRO A 274 42.69 2.37 -19.07
N ASP A 275 43.25 1.16 -19.19
CA ASP A 275 44.56 0.90 -19.79
C ASP A 275 44.50 0.37 -21.25
N ASP A 276 43.34 0.47 -21.91
CA ASP A 276 43.13 0.02 -23.30
C ASP A 276 42.83 1.22 -24.21
N SER A 277 43.12 1.11 -25.50
CA SER A 277 42.74 2.09 -26.53
C SER A 277 41.50 1.67 -27.33
N THR A 278 41.02 0.44 -27.14
CA THR A 278 39.85 -0.09 -27.84
C THR A 278 38.58 0.51 -27.29
N VAL A 279 37.86 1.27 -28.13
CA VAL A 279 36.56 1.85 -27.81
C VAL A 279 35.45 1.00 -28.40
N PHE A 280 34.50 0.59 -27.56
CA PHE A 280 33.27 -0.09 -27.97
C PHE A 280 32.13 0.93 -27.97
N SER A 281 31.22 0.83 -28.94
CA SER A 281 30.09 1.77 -29.09
C SER A 281 28.78 1.02 -29.31
N TRP A 282 27.71 1.52 -28.71
CA TRP A 282 26.34 1.03 -28.87
C TRP A 282 25.43 2.18 -29.26
N ASP A 283 24.84 2.11 -30.45
CA ASP A 283 23.81 3.04 -30.90
C ASP A 283 22.50 2.71 -30.18
N VAL A 284 21.86 3.72 -29.60
CA VAL A 284 20.65 3.59 -28.79
C VAL A 284 19.62 4.64 -29.18
N SER A 285 18.33 4.31 -29.08
CA SER A 285 17.26 5.24 -29.42
C SER A 285 15.96 4.95 -28.67
N GLY A 286 15.06 5.94 -28.62
CA GLY A 286 13.69 5.74 -28.13
C GLY A 286 12.82 4.88 -29.04
N ASP A 287 13.21 4.68 -30.32
CA ASP A 287 12.47 3.87 -31.28
C ASP A 287 12.60 2.36 -31.00
N MET A 288 13.72 1.97 -30.39
CA MET A 288 14.00 0.60 -29.95
C MET A 288 14.50 0.60 -28.52
N LEU A 289 13.61 0.26 -27.59
CA LEU A 289 13.92 0.20 -26.17
C LEU A 289 14.87 -0.97 -25.87
N GLU A 290 16.15 -0.65 -25.70
CA GLU A 290 17.21 -1.57 -25.33
C GLU A 290 17.94 -1.07 -24.07
N VAL A 291 18.22 -1.98 -23.14
CA VAL A 291 18.98 -1.67 -21.94
C VAL A 291 20.46 -1.95 -22.20
N VAL A 292 21.31 -0.97 -21.92
CA VAL A 292 22.76 -1.12 -21.94
C VAL A 292 23.27 -1.16 -20.50
N ASP A 293 23.87 -2.28 -20.12
CA ASP A 293 24.60 -2.42 -18.86
C ASP A 293 25.88 -1.59 -18.89
N ILE A 294 26.16 -0.88 -17.80
CA ILE A 294 27.40 -0.13 -17.60
C ILE A 294 28.30 -0.97 -16.68
N PRO A 295 29.24 -1.78 -17.24
CA PRO A 295 30.10 -2.64 -16.44
C PRO A 295 31.14 -1.84 -15.66
N VAL A 296 31.43 -2.30 -14.45
CA VAL A 296 32.53 -1.77 -13.63
C VAL A 296 33.88 -1.89 -14.35
N GLY A 297 34.81 -0.98 -14.05
CA GLY A 297 36.14 -0.99 -14.67
C GLY A 297 36.19 -0.58 -16.15
N TYR A 298 35.08 -0.09 -16.71
CA TYR A 298 35.08 0.60 -18.01
C TYR A 298 34.75 2.07 -17.80
N THR A 299 35.58 2.96 -18.36
CA THR A 299 35.12 4.33 -18.55
C THR A 299 34.08 4.36 -19.63
N HIS A 300 33.03 5.15 -19.42
CA HIS A 300 31.92 5.23 -20.32
C HIS A 300 31.41 6.65 -20.48
N ASN A 301 30.80 6.91 -21.63
CA ASN A 301 30.04 8.14 -21.88
C ASN A 301 28.80 7.84 -22.71
N ILE A 302 27.85 8.78 -22.67
CA ILE A 302 26.66 8.79 -23.51
C ILE A 302 26.57 10.14 -24.22
N GLU A 303 26.41 10.09 -25.53
CA GLU A 303 26.32 11.26 -26.40
C GLU A 303 24.96 11.30 -27.09
N ASN A 304 24.32 12.47 -27.11
CA ASN A 304 23.15 12.71 -27.94
C ASN A 304 23.60 13.03 -29.37
N ILE A 305 23.30 12.16 -30.33
CA ILE A 305 23.68 12.34 -31.75
C ILE A 305 22.53 12.88 -32.61
N GLY A 306 21.37 13.16 -32.00
CA GLY A 306 20.20 13.71 -32.67
C GLY A 306 20.05 15.22 -32.51
N ASP A 307 19.01 15.76 -33.15
CA ASP A 307 18.68 17.20 -33.17
C ASP A 307 17.63 17.59 -32.12
N THR A 308 17.18 16.64 -31.29
CA THR A 308 16.25 16.85 -30.19
C THR A 308 16.88 16.46 -28.86
N ASP A 309 16.31 16.89 -27.74
CA ASP A 309 16.72 16.41 -26.43
C ASP A 309 16.60 14.89 -26.35
N MET A 310 17.64 14.23 -25.85
CA MET A 310 17.65 12.79 -25.58
C MET A 310 17.33 12.54 -24.12
N VAL A 311 16.39 11.64 -23.85
CA VAL A 311 15.95 11.27 -22.50
C VAL A 311 16.39 9.84 -22.20
N THR A 312 17.21 9.71 -21.18
CA THR A 312 17.76 8.42 -20.72
C THR A 312 17.29 8.16 -19.30
N LEU A 313 16.62 7.02 -19.09
CA LEU A 313 16.39 6.47 -17.76
C LEU A 313 17.65 5.75 -17.32
N MET A 314 18.15 6.10 -16.14
CA MET A 314 19.37 5.56 -15.56
C MET A 314 19.03 4.89 -14.24
N TRP A 315 19.27 3.59 -14.15
CA TRP A 315 19.31 2.88 -12.87
C TRP A 315 20.77 2.77 -12.43
N ALA A 316 21.06 3.01 -11.15
CA ALA A 316 22.37 2.77 -10.54
C ALA A 316 22.23 1.82 -9.36
N SER A 317 23.21 0.92 -9.19
CA SER A 317 23.18 -0.15 -8.17
C SER A 317 23.13 0.33 -6.73
N GLU A 318 23.58 1.57 -6.47
CA GLU A 318 23.59 2.19 -5.15
C GLU A 318 23.18 3.67 -5.22
N CYS A 319 22.77 4.21 -4.07
CA CYS A 319 22.45 5.63 -3.98
C CYS A 319 23.70 6.49 -4.09
N PHE A 320 23.62 7.63 -4.77
CA PHE A 320 24.76 8.55 -4.83
C PHE A 320 25.09 9.12 -3.44
N ASP A 321 26.35 8.94 -3.02
CA ASP A 321 26.95 9.53 -1.82
C ASP A 321 28.16 10.40 -2.22
N PRO A 322 28.08 11.73 -2.06
CA PRO A 322 29.19 12.63 -2.38
C PRO A 322 30.48 12.36 -1.60
N ALA A 323 30.41 11.78 -0.41
CA ALA A 323 31.59 11.46 0.40
C ALA A 323 32.32 10.21 -0.13
N TYR A 324 31.59 9.31 -0.77
CA TYR A 324 32.08 8.06 -1.34
C TYR A 324 31.48 7.83 -2.74
N PRO A 325 31.84 8.66 -3.74
CA PRO A 325 31.13 8.70 -5.01
C PRO A 325 31.36 7.48 -5.90
N ASP A 326 32.41 6.69 -5.63
CA ASP A 326 32.92 5.60 -6.48
C ASP A 326 32.94 5.98 -7.97
N THR A 327 33.36 7.20 -8.29
CA THR A 327 33.31 7.76 -9.65
C THR A 327 34.61 8.46 -9.96
N TYR A 328 35.32 8.00 -10.99
CA TYR A 328 36.64 8.47 -11.34
C TYR A 328 36.66 8.96 -12.79
N PHE A 329 36.98 10.23 -12.98
CA PHE A 329 37.03 10.83 -14.30
C PHE A 329 38.11 10.18 -15.18
N LEU A 330 37.73 9.80 -16.39
CA LEU A 330 38.62 9.31 -17.44
C LEU A 330 37.89 9.41 -18.78
N GLU A 331 38.43 10.10 -19.78
CA GLU A 331 37.78 10.18 -21.09
C GLU A 331 37.75 8.82 -21.80
N VAL A 332 36.66 8.54 -22.52
CA VAL A 332 36.59 7.37 -23.42
C VAL A 332 37.54 7.56 -24.59
#